data_AF-A0A926CIW6-F1
#
_entry.id   AF-A0A926CIW6-F1
#
_cell.length_a   1.000
_cell.length_b   1.000
_cell.length_c   1.000
_cell.angle_alpha   90.00
_cell.angle_beta   90.00
_cell.angle_gamma   90.00
#
_symmetry.space_group_name_H-M   'P 1'
#
loop_
_entity.id
_entity.type
_entity.pdbx_description
1 polymer ?
#
loop_
_entity_poly.entity_id
_entity_poly.type
_entity_poly.pdbx_seq_one_letter_code
_entity_poly.pdbx_strand_id
1 'polypeptide(L)'
;ITLVLAFAVFELVRYRRIRLVALTAGITFGAIFLLYRLTLYDGEGYGNQFRLTPDVWIANLVQYLKSPGSLWAPAPTPVRYLAAGSVIVLLLIGFGMRITGRRMSLGELYTVIYLGPLLVFSAGANTRYILPIYPLFLIYSALGLTFLIGQLPVGQTRRVAWAAVSVALIAGALLDVWGAYTRPVEDGPETAEFQQVVEWVRTNTGNGDAVVCWNPRVMGLYTRRLSSLYLKTRDPEQLRQFLRDIKASAVVSFSENESDVKWLIPQLTANPDLFVSALQTARFAVYRVNPAK
;
A
#
# COMPACT_ATOMS: atom_id res chain seq x y z
N ILE A 1 -13.42 -3.76 -11.08
CA ILE A 1 -13.29 -3.36 -12.51
C ILE A 1 -12.36 -4.31 -13.27
N THR A 2 -11.10 -4.49 -12.86
CA THR A 2 -10.09 -5.29 -13.58
C THR A 2 -10.54 -6.69 -14.00
N LEU A 3 -11.14 -7.47 -13.09
CA LEU A 3 -11.60 -8.82 -13.40
C LEU A 3 -12.69 -8.85 -14.49
N VAL A 4 -13.64 -7.91 -14.42
CA VAL A 4 -14.72 -7.78 -15.42
C VAL A 4 -14.14 -7.41 -16.78
N LEU A 5 -13.19 -6.47 -16.83
CA LEU A 5 -12.48 -6.12 -18.06
C LEU A 5 -11.70 -7.32 -18.63
N ALA A 6 -10.95 -8.02 -17.79
CA ALA A 6 -10.21 -9.21 -18.19
C ALA A 6 -11.12 -10.30 -18.75
N PHE A 7 -12.29 -10.50 -18.14
CA PHE A 7 -13.28 -11.46 -18.62
C PHE A 7 -13.88 -11.06 -19.96
N ALA A 8 -14.25 -9.79 -20.14
CA ALA A 8 -14.76 -9.28 -21.41
C ALA A 8 -13.72 -9.40 -22.55
N VAL A 9 -12.47 -9.00 -22.30
CA VAL A 9 -11.37 -9.15 -23.26
C VAL A 9 -11.11 -10.62 -23.57
N PHE A 10 -11.15 -11.49 -22.55
CA PHE A 10 -10.98 -12.94 -22.75
C PHE A 10 -12.05 -13.50 -23.68
N GLU A 11 -13.32 -13.12 -23.51
CA GLU A 11 -14.39 -13.60 -24.38
C GLU A 11 -14.27 -13.09 -25.82
N LEU A 12 -13.92 -11.81 -25.99
CA LEU A 12 -13.69 -11.21 -27.30
C LEU A 12 -12.52 -11.89 -28.04
N VAL A 13 -11.41 -12.14 -27.35
CA VAL A 13 -10.22 -12.76 -27.95
C VAL A 13 -10.46 -14.24 -28.27
N ARG A 14 -11.07 -15.00 -27.33
CA ARG A 14 -11.19 -16.45 -27.45
C ARG A 14 -12.41 -16.90 -28.26
N TYR A 15 -13.56 -16.28 -28.04
CA TYR A 15 -14.83 -16.69 -28.64
C TYR A 15 -15.32 -15.73 -29.73
N ARG A 16 -14.64 -14.59 -29.93
CA ARG A 16 -15.04 -13.54 -30.90
C ARG A 16 -16.46 -13.01 -30.67
N ARG A 17 -17.03 -13.24 -29.48
CA ARG A 17 -18.37 -12.79 -29.08
C ARG A 17 -18.43 -12.62 -27.57
N ILE A 18 -19.24 -11.67 -27.12
CA ILE A 18 -19.58 -11.48 -25.70
C ILE A 18 -20.77 -12.39 -25.40
N ARG A 19 -20.59 -13.33 -24.47
CA ARG A 19 -21.65 -14.25 -24.06
C ARG A 19 -22.53 -13.59 -23.00
N LEU A 20 -23.73 -14.14 -22.82
CA LEU A 20 -24.69 -13.65 -21.83
C LEU A 20 -24.07 -13.59 -20.43
N VAL A 21 -23.19 -14.53 -20.07
CA VAL A 21 -22.50 -14.55 -18.77
C VAL A 21 -21.62 -13.30 -18.55
N ALA A 22 -20.88 -12.85 -19.57
CA ALA A 22 -20.08 -11.62 -19.45
C ALA A 22 -20.97 -10.38 -19.42
N LEU A 23 -22.05 -10.40 -20.19
CA LEU A 23 -23.03 -9.31 -20.18
C LEU A 23 -23.70 -9.20 -18.81
N THR A 24 -24.18 -10.30 -18.22
CA THR A 24 -24.79 -10.31 -16.90
C THR A 24 -23.79 -9.91 -15.83
N ALA A 25 -22.57 -10.44 -15.85
CA ALA A 25 -21.51 -10.03 -14.91
C ALA A 25 -21.19 -8.53 -15.02
N GLY A 26 -21.12 -7.99 -16.24
CA GLY A 26 -20.88 -6.57 -16.50
C GLY A 26 -22.03 -5.68 -16.02
N ILE A 27 -23.29 -6.06 -16.30
CA ILE A 27 -24.49 -5.34 -15.86
C ILE A 27 -24.58 -5.37 -14.33
N THR A 28 -24.44 -6.54 -13.71
CA THR A 28 -24.47 -6.68 -12.25
C THR A 28 -23.39 -5.85 -11.59
N PHE A 29 -22.15 -5.90 -12.11
CA PHE A 29 -21.07 -5.06 -11.62
C PHE A 29 -21.39 -3.56 -11.78
N GLY A 30 -21.89 -3.15 -12.94
CA GLY A 30 -22.26 -1.76 -13.22
C GLY A 30 -23.37 -1.25 -12.31
N ALA A 31 -24.41 -2.06 -12.06
CA ALA A 31 -25.51 -1.73 -11.15
C ALA A 31 -25.02 -1.58 -9.71
N ILE A 32 -24.21 -2.52 -9.22
CA ILE A 32 -23.61 -2.44 -7.87
C ILE A 32 -22.68 -1.22 -7.76
N PHE A 33 -21.86 -0.97 -8.78
CA PHE A 33 -20.95 0.18 -8.80
C PHE A 33 -21.70 1.51 -8.79
N LEU A 34 -22.80 1.61 -9.57
CA LEU A 34 -23.65 2.79 -9.57
C LEU A 34 -24.33 2.99 -8.21
N LEU A 35 -24.90 1.92 -7.64
CA LEU A 35 -25.48 1.96 -6.30
C LEU A 35 -24.46 2.44 -5.27
N TYR A 36 -23.27 1.83 -5.24
CA TYR A 36 -22.16 2.24 -4.38
C TYR A 36 -21.83 3.73 -4.54
N ARG A 37 -21.76 4.22 -5.77
CA ARG A 37 -21.50 5.64 -6.06
C ARG A 37 -22.62 6.56 -5.56
N LEU A 38 -23.87 6.15 -5.69
CA LEU A 38 -25.02 6.99 -5.34
C LEU A 38 -25.34 6.98 -3.83
N THR A 39 -24.99 5.92 -3.10
CA THR A 39 -25.41 5.78 -1.69
C THR A 39 -24.28 5.84 -0.67
N LEU A 40 -23.05 5.48 -1.05
CA LEU A 40 -21.96 5.29 -0.09
C LEU A 40 -20.71 6.16 -0.37
N TYR A 41 -20.57 6.72 -1.56
CA TYR A 41 -19.32 7.38 -1.98
C TYR A 41 -19.52 8.88 -2.27
N ASP A 42 -19.19 9.70 -1.28
CA ASP A 42 -19.17 11.18 -1.38
C ASP A 42 -17.77 11.76 -1.66
N GLY A 43 -16.79 10.90 -1.98
CA GLY A 43 -15.39 11.31 -2.12
C GLY A 43 -15.03 11.87 -3.50
N GLU A 44 -14.04 12.77 -3.54
CA GLU A 44 -13.32 13.08 -4.79
C GLU A 44 -12.64 11.81 -5.30
N GLY A 45 -12.90 11.45 -6.56
CA GLY A 45 -12.34 10.26 -7.17
C GLY A 45 -10.81 10.30 -7.23
N TYR A 46 -10.17 9.15 -7.05
CA TYR A 46 -8.70 8.99 -7.20
C TYR A 46 -8.16 9.18 -8.63
N GLY A 47 -8.97 9.73 -9.55
CA GLY A 47 -8.61 9.94 -10.95
C GLY A 47 -7.38 10.83 -11.13
N ASN A 48 -7.24 11.86 -10.29
CA ASN A 48 -6.09 12.78 -10.28
C ASN A 48 -4.78 12.11 -9.83
N GLN A 49 -4.84 10.89 -9.30
CA GLN A 49 -3.67 10.08 -8.91
C GLN A 49 -3.13 9.24 -10.07
N PHE A 50 -3.73 9.30 -11.26
CA PHE A 50 -3.21 8.65 -12.45
C PHE A 50 -2.59 9.69 -13.38
N ARG A 51 -1.26 9.67 -13.50
CA ARG A 51 -0.51 10.60 -14.34
C ARG A 51 0.25 9.84 -15.41
N LEU A 52 0.07 10.25 -16.67
CA LEU A 52 0.76 9.66 -17.82
C LEU A 52 2.13 10.33 -18.00
N THR A 53 3.00 10.25 -17.00
CA THR A 53 4.36 10.78 -17.06
C THR A 53 5.38 9.64 -17.04
N PRO A 54 6.36 9.60 -17.97
CA PRO A 54 7.28 8.46 -18.10
C PRO A 54 8.12 8.16 -16.85
N ASP A 55 8.45 9.19 -16.08
CA ASP A 55 9.17 9.08 -14.81
C ASP A 55 8.41 8.23 -13.79
N VAL A 56 7.10 8.45 -13.65
CA VAL A 56 6.22 7.66 -12.77
C VAL A 56 6.18 6.21 -13.23
N TRP A 57 6.14 5.97 -14.55
CA TRP A 57 6.04 4.61 -15.09
C TRP A 57 7.28 3.80 -14.81
N ILE A 58 8.45 4.39 -15.05
CA ILE A 58 9.75 3.76 -14.80
C ILE A 58 9.93 3.52 -13.30
N ALA A 59 9.64 4.52 -12.47
CA ALA A 59 9.74 4.40 -11.02
C ALA A 59 8.84 3.27 -10.48
N ASN A 60 7.58 3.22 -10.93
CA ASN A 60 6.63 2.18 -10.55
C ASN A 60 7.06 0.81 -11.07
N LEU A 61 7.50 0.70 -12.31
CA LEU A 61 8.00 -0.54 -12.90
C LEU A 61 9.18 -1.10 -12.07
N VAL A 62 10.17 -0.26 -11.75
CA VAL A 62 11.32 -0.66 -10.93
C VAL A 62 10.87 -1.10 -9.54
N GLN A 63 9.93 -0.37 -8.92
CA GLN A 63 9.38 -0.71 -7.62
C GLN A 63 8.70 -2.09 -7.63
N TYR A 64 7.88 -2.37 -8.64
CA TYR A 64 7.17 -3.65 -8.76
C TYR A 64 8.08 -4.80 -9.19
N LEU A 65 9.16 -4.55 -9.93
CA LEU A 65 10.18 -5.56 -10.22
C LEU A 65 10.99 -5.95 -8.98
N LYS A 66 11.20 -4.99 -8.06
CA LYS A 66 11.86 -5.23 -6.77
C LYS A 66 10.93 -5.88 -5.74
N SER A 67 9.63 -5.72 -5.91
CA SER A 67 8.65 -6.09 -4.88
C SER A 67 8.67 -7.56 -4.47
N PRO A 68 8.93 -8.57 -5.34
CA PRO A 68 9.03 -9.97 -4.89
C PRO A 68 10.12 -10.20 -3.86
N GLY A 69 11.12 -9.31 -3.79
CA GLY A 69 12.13 -9.32 -2.74
C GLY A 69 11.53 -9.17 -1.34
N SER A 70 10.34 -8.60 -1.20
CA SER A 70 9.66 -8.51 0.10
C SER A 70 9.34 -9.88 0.71
N LEU A 71 9.27 -10.95 -0.09
CA LEU A 71 9.06 -12.32 0.39
C LEU A 71 10.27 -12.88 1.15
N TRP A 72 11.41 -12.21 1.05
CA TRP A 72 12.66 -12.56 1.74
C TRP A 72 13.27 -11.29 2.36
N ALA A 73 12.43 -10.41 2.91
CA ALA A 73 12.87 -9.13 3.48
C ALA A 73 14.02 -9.23 4.51
N PRO A 74 14.10 -10.28 5.37
CA PRO A 74 15.16 -10.46 6.35
C PRO A 74 16.48 -10.96 5.75
N ALA A 75 16.47 -11.51 4.53
CA ALA A 75 17.68 -12.00 3.89
C ALA A 75 18.61 -10.83 3.49
N PRO A 76 19.93 -11.06 3.38
CA PRO A 76 20.87 -10.05 2.89
C PRO A 76 20.42 -9.47 1.54
N THR A 77 20.60 -8.16 1.36
CA THR A 77 20.14 -7.42 0.18
C THR A 77 20.50 -8.10 -1.17
N PRO A 78 21.72 -8.61 -1.38
CA PRO A 78 22.05 -9.32 -2.63
C PRO A 78 21.22 -10.59 -2.82
N VAL A 79 21.10 -11.43 -1.79
CA VAL A 79 20.34 -12.69 -1.84
C VAL A 79 18.87 -12.42 -2.14
N ARG A 80 18.29 -11.42 -1.47
CA ARG A 80 16.89 -11.01 -1.66
C ARG A 80 16.59 -10.63 -3.10
N TYR A 81 17.43 -9.78 -3.70
CA TYR A 81 17.20 -9.32 -5.08
C TYR A 81 17.60 -10.35 -6.14
N LEU A 82 18.55 -11.25 -5.84
CA LEU A 82 18.83 -12.41 -6.69
C LEU A 82 17.64 -13.38 -6.73
N ALA A 83 17.03 -13.66 -5.57
CA ALA A 83 15.82 -14.47 -5.48
C ALA A 83 14.65 -13.81 -6.23
N ALA A 84 14.42 -12.51 -6.00
CA ALA A 84 13.39 -11.75 -6.70
C ALA A 84 13.60 -11.76 -8.23
N GLY A 85 14.84 -11.50 -8.69
CA GLY A 85 15.19 -11.55 -10.10
C GLY A 85 14.96 -12.94 -10.71
N SER A 86 15.31 -14.00 -9.99
CA SER A 86 15.06 -15.39 -10.42
C SER A 86 13.55 -15.67 -10.56
N VAL A 87 12.73 -15.23 -9.60
CA VAL A 87 11.27 -15.34 -9.66
C VAL A 87 10.71 -14.62 -10.88
N ILE A 88 11.17 -13.39 -11.14
CA ILE A 88 10.74 -12.60 -12.30
C ILE A 88 11.16 -13.27 -13.62
N VAL A 89 12.38 -13.77 -13.74
CA VAL A 89 12.84 -14.47 -14.95
C VAL A 89 11.98 -15.72 -15.19
N LEU A 90 11.77 -16.54 -14.16
CA LEU A 90 10.92 -17.74 -14.25
C LEU A 90 9.47 -17.38 -14.60
N LEU A 91 8.94 -16.30 -14.01
CA LEU A 91 7.62 -15.77 -14.33
C LEU A 91 7.52 -15.41 -15.79
N LEU A 92 8.49 -14.65 -16.33
CA LEU A 92 8.49 -14.22 -17.73
C LEU A 92 8.57 -15.43 -18.69
N ILE A 93 9.37 -16.45 -18.34
CA ILE A 93 9.43 -17.70 -19.11
C ILE A 93 8.06 -18.39 -19.10
N GLY A 94 7.48 -18.65 -17.92
CA GLY A 94 6.20 -19.35 -17.79
C GLY A 94 5.04 -18.59 -18.43
N PHE A 95 5.00 -17.26 -18.26
CA PHE A 95 4.02 -16.38 -18.86
C PHE A 95 4.17 -16.32 -20.38
N GLY A 96 5.40 -16.19 -20.88
CA GLY A 96 5.73 -16.19 -22.30
C GLY A 96 5.30 -17.48 -22.99
N MET A 97 5.58 -18.65 -22.39
CA MET A 97 5.14 -19.95 -22.90
C MET A 97 3.62 -20.07 -23.02
N ARG A 98 2.86 -19.48 -22.09
CA ARG A 98 1.39 -19.48 -22.14
C ARG A 98 0.87 -18.65 -23.32
N ILE A 99 1.49 -17.50 -23.56
CA ILE A 99 1.14 -16.61 -24.68
C ILE A 99 1.52 -17.26 -26.01
N THR A 100 2.78 -17.69 -26.18
CA THR A 100 3.26 -18.26 -27.45
C THR A 100 2.58 -19.58 -27.79
N GLY A 101 2.24 -20.39 -26.79
CA GLY A 101 1.46 -21.61 -26.95
C GLY A 101 -0.02 -21.39 -27.29
N ARG A 102 -0.47 -20.13 -27.49
CA ARG A 102 -1.89 -19.75 -27.72
C ARG A 102 -2.84 -20.26 -26.63
N ARG A 103 -2.34 -20.43 -25.40
CA ARG A 103 -3.08 -20.86 -24.21
C ARG A 103 -3.32 -19.69 -23.26
N MET A 104 -3.56 -18.52 -23.82
CA MET A 104 -3.93 -17.33 -23.05
C MET A 104 -5.23 -17.63 -22.30
N SER A 105 -5.17 -17.55 -20.98
CA SER A 105 -6.27 -17.75 -20.06
C SER A 105 -6.71 -16.40 -19.48
N LEU A 106 -7.73 -16.44 -18.65
CA LEU A 106 -8.18 -15.27 -17.90
C LEU A 106 -7.09 -14.72 -16.97
N GLY A 107 -6.17 -15.57 -16.48
CA GLY A 107 -5.09 -15.17 -15.58
C GLY A 107 -4.08 -14.22 -16.22
N GLU A 108 -3.69 -14.47 -17.48
CA GLU A 108 -2.75 -13.60 -18.18
C GLU A 108 -3.36 -12.23 -18.45
N LEU A 109 -4.63 -12.20 -18.89
CA LEU A 109 -5.35 -10.96 -19.15
C LEU A 109 -5.59 -10.16 -17.87
N TYR A 110 -5.99 -10.84 -16.79
CA TYR A 110 -6.15 -10.21 -15.48
C TYR A 110 -4.84 -9.58 -15.03
N THR A 111 -3.72 -10.31 -15.14
CA THR A 111 -2.39 -9.81 -14.74
C THR A 111 -2.00 -8.53 -15.51
N VAL A 112 -2.14 -8.54 -16.84
CA VAL A 112 -1.78 -7.39 -17.69
C VAL A 112 -2.67 -6.18 -17.41
N ILE A 113 -3.99 -6.38 -17.37
CA ILE A 113 -4.95 -5.30 -17.14
C ILE A 113 -4.81 -4.76 -15.71
N TYR A 114 -4.46 -5.60 -14.74
CA TYR A 114 -4.21 -5.17 -13.36
C TYR A 114 -2.95 -4.31 -13.24
N LEU A 115 -1.86 -4.69 -13.93
CA LEU A 115 -0.61 -3.94 -13.91
C LEU A 115 -0.72 -2.57 -14.57
N GLY A 116 -1.56 -2.41 -15.61
CA GLY A 116 -1.70 -1.16 -16.35
C GLY A 116 -1.92 0.08 -15.46
N PRO A 117 -2.99 0.13 -14.66
CA PRO A 117 -3.25 1.24 -13.73
C PRO A 117 -2.14 1.43 -12.68
N LEU A 118 -1.48 0.35 -12.25
CA LEU A 118 -0.41 0.44 -11.26
C LEU A 118 0.83 1.15 -11.80
N LEU A 119 1.14 1.00 -13.09
CA LEU A 119 2.27 1.70 -13.71
C LEU A 119 2.05 3.21 -13.80
N VAL A 120 0.80 3.65 -13.97
CA VAL A 120 0.45 5.07 -14.12
C VAL A 120 0.02 5.74 -12.79
N PHE A 121 0.07 5.02 -11.67
CA PHE A 121 -0.35 5.51 -10.35
C PHE A 121 0.71 6.42 -9.72
N SER A 122 0.42 7.70 -9.56
CA SER A 122 1.35 8.74 -9.11
C SER A 122 1.30 9.02 -7.61
N ALA A 123 0.37 8.42 -6.85
CA ALA A 123 0.29 8.61 -5.39
C ALA A 123 1.25 7.70 -4.60
N GLY A 124 2.31 7.22 -5.26
CA GLY A 124 3.37 6.38 -4.71
C GLY A 124 3.11 4.89 -4.89
N ALA A 125 4.04 4.18 -5.52
CA ALA A 125 3.99 2.72 -5.62
C ALA A 125 4.27 2.05 -4.28
N ASN A 126 3.52 1.00 -3.97
CA ASN A 126 3.70 0.20 -2.77
C ASN A 126 3.51 -1.28 -3.09
N THR A 127 4.33 -2.13 -2.48
CA THR A 127 4.27 -3.59 -2.65
C THR A 127 2.89 -4.18 -2.36
N ARG A 128 2.10 -3.56 -1.48
CA ARG A 128 0.73 -4.02 -1.20
C ARG A 128 -0.19 -4.01 -2.42
N TYR A 129 0.08 -3.15 -3.40
CA TYR A 129 -0.76 -3.05 -4.60
C TYR A 129 -0.58 -4.23 -5.54
N ILE A 130 0.54 -4.95 -5.49
CA ILE A 130 0.78 -6.11 -6.36
C ILE A 130 0.36 -7.44 -5.72
N LEU A 131 0.00 -7.44 -4.42
CA LEU A 131 -0.42 -8.64 -3.70
C LEU A 131 -1.53 -9.45 -4.41
N PRO A 132 -2.56 -8.84 -5.05
CA PRO A 132 -3.60 -9.61 -5.72
C PRO A 132 -3.12 -10.45 -6.92
N ILE A 133 -1.95 -10.14 -7.50
CA ILE A 133 -1.37 -10.91 -8.61
C ILE A 133 -0.17 -11.76 -8.22
N TYR A 134 0.30 -11.68 -6.96
CA TYR A 134 1.38 -12.53 -6.45
C TYR A 134 1.13 -14.03 -6.60
N PRO A 135 -0.09 -14.56 -6.33
CA PRO A 135 -0.35 -15.98 -6.57
C PRO A 135 -0.11 -16.38 -8.03
N LEU A 136 -0.51 -15.53 -8.98
CA LEU A 136 -0.28 -15.75 -10.40
C LEU A 136 1.22 -15.69 -10.74
N PHE A 137 1.96 -14.76 -10.13
CA PHE A 137 3.41 -14.67 -10.30
C PHE A 137 4.08 -16.00 -9.92
N LEU A 138 3.73 -16.55 -8.76
CA LEU A 138 4.27 -17.82 -8.27
C LEU A 138 3.86 -19.01 -9.16
N ILE A 139 2.61 -19.05 -9.63
CA ILE A 139 2.14 -20.06 -10.58
C ILE A 139 2.96 -20.01 -11.88
N TYR A 140 3.20 -18.82 -12.43
CA TYR A 140 3.97 -18.66 -13.66
C TYR A 140 5.46 -18.94 -13.44
N SER A 141 6.03 -18.58 -12.29
CA SER A 141 7.40 -18.96 -11.92
C SER A 141 7.55 -20.47 -11.81
N ALA A 142 6.61 -21.18 -11.18
CA ALA A 142 6.61 -22.65 -11.11
C ALA A 142 6.51 -23.29 -12.51
N LEU A 143 5.70 -22.69 -13.40
CA LEU A 143 5.58 -23.13 -14.79
C LEU A 143 6.90 -22.94 -15.56
N GLY A 144 7.54 -21.77 -15.43
CA GLY A 144 8.84 -21.51 -16.04
C GLY A 144 9.92 -22.46 -15.52
N LEU A 145 9.92 -22.74 -14.21
CA LEU A 145 10.85 -23.69 -13.62
C LEU A 145 10.61 -25.11 -14.16
N THR A 146 9.34 -25.54 -14.24
CA THR A 146 8.97 -26.85 -14.80
C THR A 146 9.51 -27.02 -16.23
N PHE A 147 9.47 -25.96 -17.04
CA PHE A 147 10.02 -25.97 -18.40
C PHE A 147 11.54 -26.12 -18.41
N LEU A 148 12.25 -25.35 -17.59
CA LEU A 148 13.72 -25.41 -17.52
C LEU A 148 14.20 -26.79 -17.06
N ILE A 149 13.63 -27.32 -15.98
CA ILE A 149 14.03 -28.64 -15.47
C ILE A 149 13.47 -29.77 -16.32
N GLY A 150 12.42 -29.53 -17.11
CA GLY A 150 11.87 -30.47 -18.10
C GLY A 150 12.87 -30.85 -19.20
N GLN A 151 13.93 -30.06 -19.38
CA GLN A 151 15.06 -30.39 -20.25
C GLN A 151 16.02 -31.41 -19.63
N LEU A 152 15.87 -31.71 -18.33
CA LEU A 152 16.66 -32.69 -17.61
C LEU A 152 15.95 -34.06 -17.63
N PRO A 153 16.68 -35.18 -17.60
CA PRO A 153 16.13 -36.54 -17.65
C PRO A 153 15.51 -36.98 -16.31
N VAL A 154 14.75 -36.10 -15.65
CA VAL A 154 14.14 -36.35 -14.34
C VAL A 154 12.65 -36.65 -14.53
N GLY A 155 12.21 -37.86 -14.16
CA GLY A 155 10.83 -38.33 -14.35
C GLY A 155 9.73 -37.63 -13.54
N GLN A 156 10.02 -36.54 -12.83
CA GLN A 156 9.08 -35.85 -11.91
C GLN A 156 9.20 -34.31 -11.92
N THR A 157 9.55 -33.72 -13.07
CA THR A 157 9.85 -32.29 -13.24
C THR A 157 8.82 -31.36 -12.61
N ARG A 158 7.53 -31.57 -12.87
CA ARG A 158 6.47 -30.73 -12.28
C ARG A 158 6.47 -30.77 -10.75
N ARG A 159 6.60 -31.95 -10.13
CA ARG A 159 6.60 -32.07 -8.66
C ARG A 159 7.80 -31.35 -8.05
N VAL A 160 8.97 -31.49 -8.67
CA VAL A 160 10.20 -30.82 -8.23
C VAL A 160 10.07 -29.30 -8.33
N ALA A 161 9.52 -28.77 -9.43
CA ALA A 161 9.32 -27.32 -9.57
C ALA A 161 8.39 -26.76 -8.48
N TRP A 162 7.25 -27.40 -8.25
CA TRP A 162 6.31 -26.98 -7.21
C TRP A 162 6.89 -27.14 -5.80
N ALA A 163 7.63 -28.21 -5.53
CA ALA A 163 8.32 -28.38 -4.26
C ALA A 163 9.36 -27.27 -4.03
N ALA A 164 10.16 -26.92 -5.04
CA ALA A 164 11.15 -25.85 -4.95
C ALA A 164 10.51 -24.48 -4.66
N VAL A 165 9.44 -24.13 -5.37
CA VAL A 165 8.70 -22.87 -5.13
C VAL A 165 8.08 -22.85 -3.73
N SER A 166 7.44 -23.95 -3.32
CA SER A 166 6.85 -24.07 -1.97
C SER A 166 7.91 -23.94 -0.87
N VAL A 167 9.06 -24.60 -1.02
CA VAL A 167 10.17 -24.50 -0.06
C VAL A 167 10.70 -23.07 0.00
N ALA A 168 10.90 -22.40 -1.14
CA ALA A 168 11.38 -21.03 -1.18
C ALA A 168 10.41 -20.05 -0.48
N LEU A 169 9.09 -20.24 -0.65
CA LEU A 169 8.06 -19.44 0.01
C LEU A 169 8.00 -19.70 1.51
N ILE A 170 8.01 -20.98 1.93
CA ILE A 170 8.01 -21.36 3.34
C ILE A 170 9.26 -20.82 4.02
N ALA A 171 10.43 -20.94 3.40
CA ALA A 171 11.68 -20.38 3.92
C ALA A 171 11.58 -18.86 4.09
N GLY A 172 11.03 -18.15 3.10
CA GLY A 172 10.79 -16.70 3.19
C GLY A 172 9.86 -16.34 4.35
N ALA A 173 8.71 -17.01 4.44
CA ALA A 173 7.75 -16.79 5.52
C ALA A 173 8.32 -17.12 6.91
N LEU A 174 9.09 -18.19 7.05
CA LEU A 174 9.75 -18.53 8.31
C LEU A 174 10.80 -17.49 8.71
N LEU A 175 11.58 -16.97 7.74
CA LEU A 175 12.50 -15.88 7.99
C LEU A 175 11.77 -14.61 8.41
N ASP A 176 10.65 -14.27 7.77
CA ASP A 176 9.82 -13.10 8.12
C ASP A 176 9.27 -13.23 9.54
N VAL A 177 8.70 -14.38 9.88
CA VAL A 177 8.18 -14.66 11.24
C VAL A 177 9.31 -14.60 12.26
N TRP A 178 10.45 -15.23 11.98
CA TRP A 178 11.60 -15.18 12.88
C TRP A 178 12.15 -13.77 13.04
N GLY A 179 12.22 -12.99 11.95
CA GLY A 179 12.58 -11.59 11.97
C GLY A 179 11.62 -10.73 12.80
N ALA A 180 10.32 -11.01 12.72
CA ALA A 180 9.30 -10.33 13.51
C ALA A 180 9.39 -10.64 15.02
N TYR A 181 9.80 -11.86 15.40
CA TYR A 181 9.99 -12.23 16.80
C TYR A 181 11.32 -11.75 17.41
N THR A 182 12.37 -11.62 16.59
CA THR A 182 13.72 -11.29 17.08
C THR A 182 14.05 -9.81 17.03
N ARG A 183 13.37 -9.04 16.17
CA ARG A 183 13.55 -7.60 16.11
C ARG A 183 12.64 -6.95 17.15
N PRO A 184 13.19 -6.13 18.06
CA PRO A 184 12.34 -5.27 18.88
C PRO A 184 11.46 -4.43 17.95
N VAL A 185 10.19 -4.26 18.29
CA VAL A 185 9.36 -3.24 17.65
C VAL A 185 9.83 -1.90 18.20
N GLU A 186 10.92 -1.38 17.62
CA GLU A 186 11.53 -0.10 18.02
C GLU A 186 10.58 1.08 17.75
N ASP A 187 9.69 0.91 16.78
CA ASP A 187 8.75 1.93 16.32
C ASP A 187 7.31 1.45 16.46
N GLY A 188 6.66 1.91 17.53
CA GLY A 188 5.27 1.57 17.78
C GLY A 188 4.58 2.48 18.78
N PRO A 189 3.25 2.37 18.88
CA PRO A 189 2.48 3.09 19.89
C PRO A 189 2.78 2.62 21.32
N GLU A 190 3.52 1.54 21.53
CA GLU A 190 3.89 1.06 22.86
C GLU A 190 5.23 1.64 23.36
N THR A 191 5.85 2.54 22.59
CA THR A 191 7.07 3.25 23.02
C THR A 191 6.78 4.16 24.21
N ALA A 192 7.74 4.27 25.14
CA ALA A 192 7.57 5.07 26.35
C ALA A 192 7.27 6.54 26.02
N GLU A 193 7.89 7.09 24.98
CA GLU A 193 7.69 8.45 24.49
C GLU A 193 6.28 8.66 23.95
N PHE A 194 5.72 7.70 23.20
CA PHE A 194 4.35 7.81 22.72
C PHE A 194 3.35 7.67 23.87
N GLN A 195 3.60 6.79 24.85
CA GLN A 195 2.75 6.66 26.03
C GLN A 195 2.72 7.96 26.86
N GLN A 196 3.83 8.70 26.95
CA GLN A 196 3.83 10.04 27.54
C GLN A 196 2.93 11.03 26.79
N VAL A 197 2.95 10.99 25.46
CA VAL A 197 2.05 11.81 24.62
C VAL A 197 0.59 11.41 24.85
N VAL A 198 0.28 10.11 24.88
CA VAL A 198 -1.07 9.59 25.13
C VAL A 198 -1.59 10.06 26.48
N GLU A 199 -0.78 9.93 27.53
CA GLU A 199 -1.16 10.34 28.87
C GLU A 199 -1.35 11.86 28.96
N TRP A 200 -0.44 12.63 28.38
CA TRP A 200 -0.58 14.08 28.32
C TRP A 200 -1.89 14.48 27.63
N VAL A 201 -2.19 13.89 26.47
CA VAL A 201 -3.43 14.20 25.72
C VAL A 201 -4.65 13.86 26.56
N ARG A 202 -4.70 12.67 27.18
CA ARG A 202 -5.84 12.25 28.00
C ARG A 202 -6.10 13.21 29.17
N THR A 203 -5.05 13.65 29.83
CA THR A 203 -5.14 14.47 31.04
C THR A 203 -5.31 15.96 30.76
N ASN A 204 -4.91 16.44 29.57
CA ASN A 204 -4.90 17.86 29.23
C ASN A 204 -5.89 18.28 28.14
N THR A 205 -6.70 17.36 27.62
CA THR A 205 -7.74 17.65 26.62
C THR A 205 -9.11 17.11 27.06
N GLY A 206 -10.16 17.88 26.76
CA GLY A 206 -11.53 17.50 27.05
C GLY A 206 -12.07 16.43 26.10
N ASN A 207 -13.18 15.79 26.48
CA ASN A 207 -13.80 14.74 25.66
C ASN A 207 -14.37 15.24 24.31
N GLY A 208 -14.66 16.54 24.20
CA GLY A 208 -15.14 17.18 22.97
C GLY A 208 -14.03 17.82 22.12
N ASP A 209 -12.79 17.81 22.60
CA ASP A 209 -11.68 18.46 21.92
C ASP A 209 -11.09 17.52 20.86
N ALA A 210 -10.63 18.11 19.75
CA ALA A 210 -9.89 17.38 18.73
C ALA A 210 -8.37 17.48 18.95
N VAL A 211 -7.68 16.39 18.63
CA VAL A 211 -6.22 16.34 18.56
C VAL A 211 -5.79 16.17 17.11
N VAL A 212 -4.86 17.02 16.67
CA VAL A 212 -4.35 16.97 15.31
C VAL A 212 -3.01 16.26 15.28
N CYS A 213 -2.87 15.24 14.47
CA CYS A 213 -1.62 14.48 14.31
C CYS A 213 -1.57 13.73 12.98
N TRP A 214 -0.40 13.20 12.62
CA TRP A 214 -0.24 12.44 11.37
C TRP A 214 -1.00 11.10 11.35
N ASN A 215 -1.27 10.51 12.52
CA ASN A 215 -1.96 9.22 12.66
C ASN A 215 -3.18 9.32 13.60
N PRO A 216 -4.28 9.96 13.13
CA PRO A 216 -5.43 10.24 13.98
C PRO A 216 -6.14 8.98 14.49
N ARG A 217 -6.07 7.86 13.75
CA ARG A 217 -6.69 6.60 14.18
C ARG A 217 -5.98 6.00 15.40
N VAL A 218 -4.65 5.99 15.40
CA VAL A 218 -3.87 5.52 16.56
C VAL A 218 -4.08 6.47 17.73
N MET A 219 -4.00 7.79 17.50
CA MET A 219 -4.24 8.77 18.56
C MET A 219 -5.63 8.60 19.19
N GLY A 220 -6.69 8.54 18.39
CA GLY A 220 -8.05 8.36 18.87
C GLY A 220 -8.27 7.03 19.60
N LEU A 221 -7.64 5.94 19.15
CA LEU A 221 -7.72 4.63 19.81
C LEU A 221 -7.14 4.65 21.23
N TYR A 222 -5.94 5.23 21.40
CA TYR A 222 -5.23 5.19 22.68
C TYR A 222 -5.70 6.27 23.66
N THR A 223 -6.12 7.43 23.15
CA THR A 223 -6.53 8.57 23.98
C THR A 223 -8.04 8.66 24.20
N ARG A 224 -8.84 7.99 23.36
CA ARG A 224 -10.30 8.18 23.28
C ARG A 224 -10.67 9.64 23.08
N ARG A 225 -9.92 10.35 22.24
CA ARG A 225 -10.19 11.73 21.82
C ARG A 225 -10.54 11.77 20.34
N LEU A 226 -11.34 12.76 19.94
CA LEU A 226 -11.50 13.07 18.53
C LEU A 226 -10.13 13.41 17.97
N SER A 227 -9.80 12.86 16.81
CA SER A 227 -8.49 13.04 16.21
C SER A 227 -8.62 13.25 14.72
N SER A 228 -7.83 14.17 14.17
CA SER A 228 -7.83 14.50 12.75
C SER A 228 -6.42 14.62 12.18
N LEU A 229 -6.29 14.39 10.88
CA LEU A 229 -5.07 14.71 10.14
C LEU A 229 -5.00 16.22 9.93
N TYR A 230 -3.82 16.82 10.02
CA TYR A 230 -3.65 18.24 9.71
C TYR A 230 -3.87 18.53 8.23
N LEU A 231 -4.30 19.77 7.95
CA LEU A 231 -4.35 20.30 6.59
C LEU A 231 -2.94 20.53 6.05
N LYS A 232 -2.62 19.95 4.88
CA LYS A 232 -1.33 20.15 4.20
C LYS A 232 -1.32 21.48 3.45
N THR A 233 -1.21 22.58 4.18
CA THR A 233 -1.17 23.94 3.65
C THR A 233 0.09 24.67 4.11
N ARG A 234 0.50 25.69 3.34
CA ARG A 234 1.54 26.65 3.76
C ARG A 234 0.94 27.95 4.29
N ASP A 235 -0.37 28.13 4.13
CA ASP A 235 -1.10 29.31 4.55
C ASP A 235 -1.51 29.17 6.03
N PRO A 236 -0.96 30.00 6.93
CA PRO A 236 -1.26 29.93 8.36
C PRO A 236 -2.74 30.17 8.67
N GLU A 237 -3.43 31.02 7.89
CA GLU A 237 -4.84 31.34 8.14
C GLU A 237 -5.76 30.16 7.81
N GLN A 238 -5.45 29.42 6.75
CA GLN A 238 -6.17 28.18 6.43
C GLN A 238 -5.98 27.12 7.51
N LEU A 239 -4.76 26.97 8.02
CA LEU A 239 -4.49 26.06 9.13
C LEU A 239 -5.24 26.51 10.39
N ARG A 240 -5.21 27.80 10.72
CA ARG A 240 -5.93 28.35 11.88
C ARG A 240 -7.43 28.16 11.75
N GLN A 241 -8.01 28.42 10.58
CA GLN A 241 -9.43 28.18 10.32
C GLN A 241 -9.79 26.70 10.49
N PHE A 242 -9.00 25.80 9.89
CA PHE A 242 -9.19 24.36 10.06
C PHE A 242 -9.16 23.94 11.54
N LEU A 243 -8.18 24.43 12.31
CA LEU A 243 -8.07 24.11 13.75
C LEU A 243 -9.28 24.60 14.54
N ARG A 244 -9.83 25.78 14.21
CA ARG A 244 -11.07 26.29 14.82
C ARG A 244 -12.28 25.44 14.46
N ASP A 245 -12.43 25.08 13.19
CA ASP A 245 -13.58 24.33 12.69
C ASP A 245 -13.72 22.96 13.37
N ILE A 246 -12.59 22.29 13.61
CA ILE A 246 -12.57 20.99 14.29
C ILE A 246 -12.44 21.10 15.81
N LYS A 247 -12.37 22.32 16.36
CA LYS A 247 -12.15 22.59 17.79
C LYS A 247 -10.89 21.86 18.33
N ALA A 248 -9.77 22.02 17.61
CA ALA A 248 -8.50 21.43 18.00
C ALA A 248 -7.95 22.11 19.27
N SER A 249 -7.63 21.32 20.29
CA SER A 249 -6.97 21.81 21.51
C SER A 249 -5.49 21.48 21.57
N ALA A 250 -5.06 20.44 20.83
CA ALA A 250 -3.67 20.02 20.78
C ALA A 250 -3.25 19.60 19.35
N VAL A 251 -1.98 19.85 19.04
CA VAL A 251 -1.30 19.34 17.86
C VAL A 251 -0.11 18.50 18.30
N VAL A 252 0.03 17.30 17.75
CA VAL A 252 1.14 16.39 18.01
C VAL A 252 1.96 16.26 16.74
N SER A 253 3.24 16.59 16.82
CA SER A 253 4.21 16.38 15.73
C SER A 253 5.16 15.22 16.07
N PHE A 254 5.56 14.48 15.04
CA PHE A 254 6.55 13.41 15.10
C PHE A 254 7.75 13.77 14.19
N SER A 255 8.93 13.97 14.79
CA SER A 255 10.11 14.54 14.10
C SER A 255 10.66 13.67 12.98
N GLU A 256 10.41 12.36 13.02
CA GLU A 256 10.87 11.41 12.00
C GLU A 256 9.86 11.22 10.87
N ASN A 257 8.66 11.80 10.97
CA ASN A 257 7.67 11.72 9.91
C ASN A 257 7.95 12.75 8.80
N GLU A 258 8.17 12.28 7.58
CA GLU A 258 8.44 13.17 6.43
C GLU A 258 7.32 14.18 6.16
N SER A 259 6.05 13.82 6.40
CA SER A 259 4.95 14.76 6.20
C SER A 259 4.95 15.84 7.28
N ASP A 260 5.25 15.50 8.53
CA ASP A 260 5.31 16.48 9.62
C ASP A 260 6.46 17.45 9.40
N VAL A 261 7.65 16.95 9.06
CA VAL A 261 8.82 17.77 8.72
C VAL A 261 8.53 18.72 7.57
N LYS A 262 7.80 18.26 6.54
CA LYS A 262 7.52 19.06 5.35
C LYS A 262 6.39 20.07 5.53
N TRP A 263 5.35 19.74 6.30
CA TRP A 263 4.10 20.50 6.32
C TRP A 263 3.72 21.05 7.69
N LEU A 264 3.91 20.27 8.76
CA LEU A 264 3.39 20.61 10.09
C LEU A 264 4.41 21.40 10.92
N ILE A 265 5.61 20.87 11.10
CA ILE A 265 6.67 21.46 11.94
C ILE A 265 7.01 22.90 11.52
N PRO A 266 7.14 23.25 10.22
CA PRO A 266 7.37 24.64 9.83
C PRO A 266 6.27 25.61 10.30
N GLN A 267 5.01 25.16 10.31
CA GLN A 267 3.88 25.97 10.77
C GLN A 267 3.87 26.12 12.29
N LEU A 268 4.22 25.06 13.02
CA LEU A 268 4.33 25.09 14.48
C LEU A 268 5.41 26.06 14.95
N THR A 269 6.57 26.07 14.28
CA THR A 269 7.69 26.94 14.63
C THR A 269 7.46 28.40 14.20
N ALA A 270 6.81 28.64 13.06
CA ALA A 270 6.58 29.98 12.54
C ALA A 270 5.47 30.76 13.28
N ASN A 271 4.58 30.08 14.00
CA ASN A 271 3.42 30.69 14.67
C ASN A 271 3.42 30.39 16.19
N PRO A 272 4.42 30.84 16.96
CA PRO A 272 4.53 30.57 18.40
C PRO A 272 3.42 31.23 19.24
N ASP A 273 2.71 32.19 18.66
CA ASP A 273 1.52 32.82 19.24
C ASP A 273 0.30 31.91 19.23
N LEU A 274 0.19 31.03 18.23
CA LEU A 274 -0.89 30.06 18.08
C LEU A 274 -0.58 28.72 18.76
N PHE A 275 0.69 28.33 18.78
CA PHE A 275 1.15 27.03 19.28
C PHE A 275 2.08 27.18 20.48
N VAL A 276 1.61 26.76 21.66
CA VAL A 276 2.43 26.76 22.87
C VAL A 276 2.92 25.34 23.15
N SER A 277 4.24 25.14 23.12
CA SER A 277 4.83 23.84 23.45
C SER A 277 4.46 23.43 24.87
N ALA A 278 3.98 22.19 25.03
CA ALA A 278 3.49 21.67 26.31
C ALA A 278 4.13 20.35 26.74
N LEU A 279 4.60 19.54 25.78
CA LEU A 279 5.40 18.34 26.03
C LEU A 279 6.41 18.19 24.89
N GLN A 280 7.65 17.86 25.22
CA GLN A 280 8.68 17.56 24.23
C GLN A 280 9.45 16.31 24.67
N THR A 281 9.53 15.34 23.78
CA THR A 281 10.35 14.13 23.90
C THR A 281 11.39 14.11 22.79
N ALA A 282 12.23 13.07 22.74
CA ALA A 282 13.23 12.94 21.67
C ALA A 282 12.58 12.86 20.26
N ARG A 283 11.37 12.30 20.18
CA ARG A 283 10.70 11.97 18.92
C ARG A 283 9.41 12.76 18.69
N PHE A 284 8.72 13.14 19.76
CA PHE A 284 7.43 13.78 19.70
C PHE A 284 7.46 15.16 20.34
N ALA A 285 6.61 16.05 19.84
CA ALA A 285 6.29 17.30 20.52
C ALA A 285 4.78 17.53 20.49
N VAL A 286 4.24 18.03 21.59
CA VAL A 286 2.83 18.38 21.76
C VAL A 286 2.72 19.87 21.99
N TYR A 287 1.87 20.50 21.18
CA TYR A 287 1.59 21.92 21.22
C TYR A 287 0.13 22.11 21.59
N ARG A 288 -0.15 22.97 22.57
CA ARG A 288 -1.50 23.47 22.83
C ARG A 288 -1.84 24.52 21.78
N VAL A 289 -3.05 24.40 21.24
CA VAL A 289 -3.61 25.42 20.34
C VAL A 289 -4.21 26.51 21.22
N ASN A 290 -3.84 27.77 20.98
CA ASN A 290 -4.45 28.90 21.66
C ASN A 290 -5.65 29.43 20.84
N PRO A 291 -6.90 29.15 21.23
CA PRO A 291 -8.07 29.53 20.42
C PRO A 291 -8.41 31.02 20.50
N ALA A 292 -7.76 31.79 21.38
CA ALA A 292 -8.06 33.22 21.61
C ALA A 292 -7.35 34.17 20.62
N LYS A 293 -6.59 33.64 19.65
CA LYS A 293 -5.90 34.39 18.58
C LYS A 293 -6.03 33.63 17.25
#